data_AF-D0N681-F1
#
_entry.id   AF-D0N681-F1
#
_cell.length_a   1.000
_cell.length_b   1.000
_cell.length_c   1.000
_cell.angle_alpha   90.00
_cell.angle_beta   90.00
_cell.angle_gamma   90.00
#
_symmetry.space_group_name_H-M   'P 1'
#
loop_
_entity.id
_entity.type
_entity.pdbx_description
1 polymer ?
#
loop_
_entity_poly.entity_id
_entity_poly.type
_entity_poly.pdbx_seq_one_letter_code
_entity_poly.pdbx_strand_id
1 'polypeptide(L)'
;MFVGNRGRREFRTWCFTANFAARRIQKFYRPHYIFRQKNRNYNAREIQRVYRGYLGRQRYHQLIYERKLKCGGKIWQWYRKCLNYREFQARSRWLVKKIYSIQGQWRKYKRRQNFTKYMAYYRNAAIKIQSVWRQKLAINHVSSMRLEMNAAALTIQRVFRGHLARIRVAFYRTIATNTAIVIQSQWRRCRARKLYLYRRNLIFLTQKMIRYARVVRRLREIVSQAVAKHHNEAALHIQRCFRGMIGRKRALLFRKIRNAKYARKGQNATQALLRRKFISKGAALCIQHWIRSVNARRRMLKIKKWRYFLAVQCIQRYMKAWIKKMRLSCKREVKIHAVAEIQRVFRGHQGRVYYKAERRRQRYLEAAILIQRIYRGRLGRKRYARIFQAKSSAASKLQNIYRSRQARKLFEIGRAAAALKAKEQHDRSLLGRLEARRNPMDELYRRAKLELEKEILTQLKEKYEAHRTLEERAVRKLKRECSHVWTTADEIISNQYAVRRKLYGVTENVYATHRELEQRKKLHFSLEKELNELKTHVRDFKRAMQEAVTSRRMLEGCEVFDLLKEQGLFLDPESNQRD
;
A
#
# COMPACT_ATOMS: atom_id res chain seq x y z
N MET A 1 -105.83 -154.33 -46.52
CA MET A 1 -106.87 -153.89 -45.54
C MET A 1 -106.27 -152.89 -44.54
N PHE A 2 -107.10 -152.19 -43.77
CA PHE A 2 -106.70 -151.04 -42.92
C PHE A 2 -106.18 -151.46 -41.53
N VAL A 3 -104.90 -151.20 -41.21
CA VAL A 3 -104.38 -151.24 -39.80
C VAL A 3 -103.36 -150.11 -39.55
N GLY A 4 -103.70 -148.85 -39.86
CA GLY A 4 -102.75 -147.71 -39.81
C GLY A 4 -102.99 -146.60 -38.77
N ASN A 5 -104.20 -146.50 -38.20
CA ASN A 5 -104.63 -145.26 -37.52
C ASN A 5 -104.60 -145.26 -35.99
N ARG A 6 -104.41 -146.41 -35.31
CA ARG A 6 -104.49 -146.49 -33.83
C ARG A 6 -103.26 -145.86 -33.14
N GLY A 7 -102.06 -146.36 -33.43
CA GLY A 7 -100.81 -145.89 -32.80
C GLY A 7 -100.49 -144.40 -33.05
N ARG A 8 -100.92 -143.81 -34.19
CA ARG A 8 -100.78 -142.36 -34.43
C ARG A 8 -101.59 -141.51 -33.45
N ARG A 9 -102.67 -142.04 -32.87
CA ARG A 9 -103.50 -141.34 -31.87
C ARG A 9 -102.83 -141.39 -30.49
N GLU A 10 -102.29 -142.54 -30.11
CA GLU A 10 -101.59 -142.78 -28.85
C GLU A 10 -100.26 -142.00 -28.76
N PHE A 11 -99.47 -141.95 -29.84
CA PHE A 11 -98.26 -141.12 -29.89
C PHE A 11 -98.58 -139.62 -29.74
N ARG A 12 -99.71 -139.15 -30.31
CA ARG A 12 -100.16 -137.76 -30.15
C ARG A 12 -100.60 -137.44 -28.72
N THR A 13 -101.32 -138.33 -28.03
CA THR A 13 -101.67 -138.12 -26.62
C THR A 13 -100.45 -138.17 -25.71
N TRP A 14 -99.49 -139.08 -25.95
CA TRP A 14 -98.22 -139.10 -25.22
C TRP A 14 -97.39 -137.83 -25.43
N CYS A 15 -97.24 -137.36 -26.68
CA CYS A 15 -96.56 -136.09 -26.96
C CYS A 15 -97.28 -134.90 -26.31
N PHE A 16 -98.61 -134.92 -26.20
CA PHE A 16 -99.37 -133.87 -25.51
C PHE A 16 -99.14 -133.90 -23.99
N THR A 17 -99.23 -135.05 -23.33
CA THR A 17 -98.98 -135.17 -21.88
C THR A 17 -97.53 -134.88 -21.51
N ALA A 18 -96.56 -135.34 -22.30
CA ALA A 18 -95.15 -135.02 -22.12
C ALA A 18 -94.87 -133.51 -22.25
N ASN A 19 -95.44 -132.84 -23.27
CA ASN A 19 -95.34 -131.38 -23.41
C ASN A 19 -96.05 -130.64 -22.27
N PHE A 20 -97.20 -131.13 -21.80
CA PHE A 20 -97.93 -130.53 -20.67
C PHE A 20 -97.12 -130.63 -19.37
N ALA A 21 -96.53 -131.81 -19.09
CA ALA A 21 -95.63 -132.02 -17.96
C ALA A 21 -94.38 -131.12 -18.05
N ALA A 22 -93.71 -131.09 -19.20
CA ALA A 22 -92.54 -130.24 -19.43
C ALA A 22 -92.87 -128.74 -19.23
N ARG A 23 -93.99 -128.26 -19.78
CA ARG A 23 -94.48 -126.87 -19.56
C ARG A 23 -94.81 -126.61 -18.09
N ARG A 24 -95.38 -127.58 -17.36
CA ARG A 24 -95.68 -127.45 -15.92
C ARG A 24 -94.40 -127.35 -15.09
N ILE A 25 -93.40 -128.20 -15.36
CA ILE A 25 -92.07 -128.13 -14.74
C ILE A 25 -91.39 -126.79 -15.04
N GLN A 26 -91.37 -126.35 -16.31
CA GLN A 26 -90.81 -125.06 -16.71
C GLN A 26 -91.53 -123.87 -16.04
N LYS A 27 -92.87 -123.93 -15.87
CA LYS A 27 -93.66 -122.89 -15.19
C LYS A 27 -93.23 -122.71 -13.72
N PHE A 28 -92.87 -123.80 -13.02
CA PHE A 28 -92.38 -123.74 -11.64
C PHE A 28 -90.87 -123.46 -11.52
N TYR A 29 -90.05 -123.91 -12.47
CA TYR A 29 -88.60 -123.69 -12.43
C TYR A 29 -88.17 -122.28 -12.89
N ARG A 30 -88.87 -121.68 -13.85
CA ARG A 30 -88.53 -120.35 -14.42
C ARG A 30 -88.49 -119.22 -13.36
N PRO A 31 -89.43 -119.12 -12.39
CA PRO A 31 -89.33 -118.15 -11.29
C PRO A 31 -88.06 -118.34 -10.45
N HIS A 32 -87.74 -119.58 -10.07
CA HIS A 32 -86.55 -119.89 -9.26
C HIS A 32 -85.25 -119.53 -10.00
N TYR A 33 -85.14 -119.84 -11.30
CA TYR A 33 -83.99 -119.44 -12.12
C TYR A 33 -83.84 -117.91 -12.19
N ILE A 34 -84.93 -117.18 -12.42
CA ILE A 34 -84.92 -115.71 -12.47
C ILE A 34 -84.53 -115.10 -11.11
N PHE A 35 -85.00 -115.67 -10.00
CA PHE A 35 -84.61 -115.24 -8.65
C PHE A 35 -83.12 -115.48 -8.39
N ARG A 36 -82.60 -116.67 -8.72
CA ARG A 36 -81.17 -117.00 -8.57
C ARG A 36 -80.28 -116.08 -9.43
N GLN A 37 -80.72 -115.72 -10.64
CA GLN A 37 -80.01 -114.78 -11.51
C GLN A 37 -80.11 -113.32 -11.02
N LYS A 38 -81.24 -112.90 -10.43
CA LYS A 38 -81.36 -111.60 -9.74
C LYS A 38 -80.37 -111.51 -8.58
N ASN A 39 -80.26 -112.54 -7.74
CA ASN A 39 -79.33 -112.56 -6.60
C ASN A 39 -77.86 -112.57 -7.06
N ARG A 40 -77.51 -113.32 -8.12
CA ARG A 40 -76.18 -113.24 -8.75
C ARG A 40 -75.86 -111.83 -9.25
N ASN A 41 -76.80 -111.18 -9.93
CA ASN A 41 -76.64 -109.82 -10.42
C ASN A 41 -76.57 -108.78 -9.28
N TYR A 42 -77.29 -108.98 -8.18
CA TYR A 42 -77.22 -108.14 -6.98
C TYR A 42 -75.84 -108.25 -6.31
N ASN A 43 -75.38 -109.47 -6.03
CA ASN A 43 -74.07 -109.72 -5.42
C ASN A 43 -72.93 -109.17 -6.30
N ALA A 44 -73.00 -109.34 -7.62
CA ALA A 44 -72.04 -108.77 -8.55
C ALA A 44 -72.03 -107.22 -8.51
N ARG A 45 -73.20 -106.57 -8.41
CA ARG A 45 -73.31 -105.12 -8.26
C ARG A 45 -72.74 -104.63 -6.93
N GLU A 46 -72.96 -105.36 -5.83
CA GLU A 46 -72.41 -104.99 -4.52
C GLU A 46 -70.88 -105.13 -4.47
N ILE A 47 -70.33 -106.23 -5.00
CA ILE A 47 -68.87 -106.39 -5.14
C ILE A 47 -68.29 -105.25 -5.99
N GLN A 48 -68.93 -104.90 -7.11
CA GLN A 48 -68.53 -103.75 -7.94
C GLN A 48 -68.68 -102.41 -7.21
N ARG A 49 -69.71 -102.21 -6.37
CA ARG A 49 -69.93 -100.99 -5.57
C ARG A 49 -68.82 -100.82 -4.54
N VAL A 50 -68.51 -101.88 -3.78
CA VAL A 50 -67.43 -101.91 -2.78
C VAL A 50 -66.07 -101.67 -3.45
N TYR A 51 -65.78 -102.34 -4.56
CA TYR A 51 -64.51 -102.21 -5.27
C TYR A 51 -64.32 -100.82 -5.90
N ARG A 52 -65.35 -100.26 -6.55
CA ARG A 52 -65.33 -98.86 -7.04
C ARG A 52 -65.14 -97.86 -5.89
N GLY A 53 -65.77 -98.10 -4.74
CA GLY A 53 -65.57 -97.30 -3.52
C GLY A 53 -64.14 -97.39 -2.97
N TYR A 54 -63.53 -98.57 -3.00
CA TYR A 54 -62.13 -98.76 -2.61
C TYR A 54 -61.16 -98.02 -3.55
N LEU A 55 -61.30 -98.19 -4.87
CA LEU A 55 -60.49 -97.47 -5.85
C LEU A 55 -60.68 -95.94 -5.76
N GLY A 56 -61.90 -95.47 -5.51
CA GLY A 56 -62.20 -94.07 -5.26
C GLY A 56 -61.45 -93.52 -4.03
N ARG A 57 -61.45 -94.25 -2.92
CA ARG A 57 -60.70 -93.90 -1.70
C ARG A 57 -59.18 -93.89 -1.96
N GLN A 58 -58.63 -94.91 -2.61
CA GLN A 58 -57.19 -94.95 -2.93
C GLN A 58 -56.76 -93.76 -3.80
N ARG A 59 -57.53 -93.46 -4.85
CA ARG A 59 -57.26 -92.31 -5.73
C ARG A 59 -57.38 -90.98 -4.98
N TYR A 60 -58.31 -90.86 -4.04
CA TYR A 60 -58.45 -89.68 -3.16
C TYR A 60 -57.25 -89.52 -2.20
N HIS A 61 -56.76 -90.60 -1.60
CA HIS A 61 -55.55 -90.57 -0.75
C HIS A 61 -54.31 -90.13 -1.52
N GLN A 62 -54.09 -90.65 -2.75
CA GLN A 62 -53.01 -90.18 -3.63
C GLN A 62 -53.16 -88.68 -3.96
N LEU A 63 -54.36 -88.22 -4.30
CA LEU A 63 -54.62 -86.82 -4.64
C LEU A 63 -54.41 -85.87 -3.44
N ILE A 64 -54.73 -86.31 -2.21
CA ILE A 64 -54.35 -85.60 -0.98
C ILE A 64 -52.84 -85.59 -0.76
N TYR A 65 -52.15 -86.71 -0.97
CA TYR A 65 -50.70 -86.80 -0.79
C TYR A 65 -49.95 -85.87 -1.76
N GLU A 66 -50.32 -85.87 -3.04
CA GLU A 66 -49.82 -84.92 -4.04
C GLU A 66 -50.08 -83.45 -3.65
N ARG A 67 -51.29 -83.14 -3.15
CA ARG A 67 -51.63 -81.79 -2.70
C ARG A 67 -50.77 -81.38 -1.50
N LYS A 68 -50.57 -82.27 -0.52
CA LYS A 68 -49.66 -82.04 0.63
C LYS A 68 -48.23 -81.78 0.16
N LEU A 69 -47.69 -82.57 -0.76
CA LEU A 69 -46.36 -82.34 -1.36
C LEU A 69 -46.27 -81.01 -2.11
N LYS A 70 -47.24 -80.68 -2.97
CA LYS A 70 -47.29 -79.41 -3.72
C LYS A 70 -47.40 -78.20 -2.78
N CYS A 71 -48.13 -78.32 -1.66
CA CYS A 71 -48.18 -77.29 -0.63
C CYS A 71 -46.86 -77.17 0.15
N GLY A 72 -46.26 -78.29 0.58
CA GLY A 72 -44.96 -78.31 1.25
C GLY A 72 -43.85 -77.68 0.40
N GLY A 73 -43.80 -77.99 -0.89
CA GLY A 73 -42.88 -77.37 -1.85
C GLY A 73 -43.05 -75.85 -1.95
N LYS A 74 -44.29 -75.35 -2.01
CA LYS A 74 -44.58 -73.90 -1.98
C LYS A 74 -44.13 -73.23 -0.68
N ILE A 75 -44.38 -73.86 0.47
CA ILE A 75 -43.96 -73.36 1.80
C ILE A 75 -42.43 -73.31 1.88
N TRP A 76 -41.73 -74.34 1.41
CA TRP A 76 -40.26 -74.39 1.41
C TRP A 76 -39.64 -73.35 0.46
N GLN A 77 -40.20 -73.15 -0.73
CA GLN A 77 -39.77 -72.10 -1.66
C GLN A 77 -39.98 -70.69 -1.07
N TRP A 78 -41.11 -70.45 -0.41
CA TRP A 78 -41.39 -69.21 0.31
C TRP A 78 -40.38 -69.00 1.46
N TYR A 79 -40.11 -70.04 2.26
CA TYR A 79 -39.14 -69.99 3.34
C TYR A 79 -37.71 -69.68 2.86
N ARG A 80 -37.24 -70.31 1.76
CA ARG A 80 -35.97 -69.95 1.12
C ARG A 80 -35.94 -68.50 0.63
N LYS A 81 -37.04 -67.99 0.07
CA LYS A 81 -37.15 -66.58 -0.34
C LYS A 81 -37.02 -65.64 0.87
N CYS A 82 -37.64 -65.98 1.99
CA CYS A 82 -37.52 -65.22 3.25
C CYS A 82 -36.10 -65.25 3.84
N LEU A 83 -35.43 -66.41 3.84
CA LEU A 83 -34.03 -66.52 4.26
C LEU A 83 -33.10 -65.66 3.38
N ASN A 84 -33.16 -65.82 2.05
CA ASN A 84 -32.37 -65.04 1.11
C ASN A 84 -32.58 -63.52 1.28
N TYR A 85 -33.83 -63.10 1.53
CA TYR A 85 -34.16 -61.69 1.78
C TYR A 85 -33.61 -61.19 3.12
N ARG A 86 -33.65 -62.02 4.18
CA ARG A 86 -33.08 -61.70 5.49
C ARG A 86 -31.55 -61.56 5.44
N GLU A 87 -30.87 -62.44 4.69
CA GLU A 87 -29.44 -62.30 4.41
C GLU A 87 -29.12 -61.05 3.60
N PHE A 88 -29.89 -60.77 2.53
CA PHE A 88 -29.69 -59.57 1.72
C PHE A 88 -29.83 -58.30 2.57
N GLN A 89 -30.85 -58.22 3.44
CA GLN A 89 -30.97 -57.13 4.40
C GLN A 89 -29.76 -57.07 5.36
N ALA A 90 -29.28 -58.19 5.89
CA ALA A 90 -28.12 -58.21 6.79
C ALA A 90 -26.85 -57.69 6.10
N ARG A 91 -26.55 -58.18 4.89
CA ARG A 91 -25.43 -57.72 4.06
C ARG A 91 -25.56 -56.23 3.70
N SER A 92 -26.75 -55.77 3.34
CA SER A 92 -27.03 -54.36 3.05
C SER A 92 -26.80 -53.45 4.27
N ARG A 93 -27.36 -53.81 5.44
CA ARG A 93 -27.15 -53.07 6.70
C ARG A 93 -25.67 -53.02 7.11
N TRP A 94 -24.92 -54.09 6.91
CA TRP A 94 -23.46 -54.14 7.17
C TRP A 94 -22.70 -53.18 6.24
N LEU A 95 -23.02 -53.19 4.95
CA LEU A 95 -22.37 -52.35 3.94
C LEU A 95 -22.68 -50.87 4.18
N VAL A 96 -23.92 -50.54 4.55
CA VAL A 96 -24.33 -49.19 5.00
C VAL A 96 -23.55 -48.75 6.26
N LYS A 97 -23.38 -49.62 7.27
CA LYS A 97 -22.52 -49.33 8.44
C LYS A 97 -21.07 -49.05 8.04
N LYS A 98 -20.50 -49.79 7.08
CA LYS A 98 -19.14 -49.54 6.56
C LYS A 98 -19.05 -48.20 5.83
N ILE A 99 -20.03 -47.86 4.98
CA ILE A 99 -20.12 -46.54 4.33
C ILE A 99 -20.15 -45.41 5.37
N TYR A 100 -21.00 -45.50 6.40
CA TYR A 100 -21.05 -44.47 7.45
C TYR A 100 -19.75 -44.38 8.25
N SER A 101 -19.05 -45.49 8.49
CA SER A 101 -17.73 -45.47 9.13
C SER A 101 -16.70 -44.71 8.28
N ILE A 102 -16.62 -45.00 6.97
CA ILE A 102 -15.72 -44.32 6.03
C ILE A 102 -16.06 -42.82 5.95
N GLN A 103 -17.33 -42.47 5.81
CA GLN A 103 -17.77 -41.07 5.85
C GLN A 103 -17.45 -40.38 7.18
N GLY A 104 -17.60 -41.08 8.30
CA GLY A 104 -17.28 -40.58 9.64
C GLY A 104 -15.79 -40.26 9.79
N GLN A 105 -14.92 -41.16 9.31
CA GLN A 105 -13.47 -40.92 9.29
C GLN A 105 -13.09 -39.77 8.34
N TRP A 106 -13.69 -39.69 7.14
CA TRP A 106 -13.47 -38.55 6.25
C TRP A 106 -13.91 -37.22 6.87
N ARG A 107 -15.06 -37.17 7.56
CA ARG A 107 -15.51 -35.98 8.32
C ARG A 107 -14.60 -35.64 9.51
N LYS A 108 -13.96 -36.63 10.15
CA LYS A 108 -12.93 -36.40 11.18
C LYS A 108 -11.64 -35.83 10.56
N TYR A 109 -11.12 -36.46 9.51
CA TYR A 109 -9.95 -36.00 8.74
C TYR A 109 -10.15 -34.57 8.23
N LYS A 110 -11.28 -34.27 7.58
CA LYS A 110 -11.52 -32.94 7.00
C LYS A 110 -11.63 -31.85 8.06
N ARG A 111 -12.22 -32.14 9.23
CA ARG A 111 -12.22 -31.21 10.37
C ARG A 111 -10.79 -30.96 10.89
N ARG A 112 -9.97 -32.00 11.05
CA ARG A 112 -8.55 -31.86 11.44
C ARG A 112 -7.75 -31.03 10.41
N GLN A 113 -7.86 -31.34 9.12
CA GLN A 113 -7.19 -30.60 8.04
C GLN A 113 -7.58 -29.12 8.03
N ASN A 114 -8.87 -28.81 8.17
CA ASN A 114 -9.35 -27.43 8.25
C ASN A 114 -8.81 -26.72 9.50
N PHE A 115 -8.84 -27.37 10.67
CA PHE A 115 -8.30 -26.82 11.92
C PHE A 115 -6.81 -26.49 11.80
N THR A 116 -5.98 -27.42 11.30
CA THR A 116 -4.54 -27.17 11.07
C THR A 116 -4.32 -26.00 10.12
N LYS A 117 -5.14 -25.87 9.06
CA LYS A 117 -5.07 -24.73 8.13
C LYS A 117 -5.41 -23.40 8.80
N TYR A 118 -6.43 -23.34 9.67
CA TYR A 118 -6.76 -22.15 10.45
C TYR A 118 -5.66 -21.82 11.46
N MET A 119 -5.14 -22.80 12.21
CA MET A 119 -4.05 -22.59 13.16
C MET A 119 -2.78 -22.08 12.48
N ALA A 120 -2.44 -22.58 11.29
CA ALA A 120 -1.33 -22.06 10.49
C ALA A 120 -1.58 -20.60 10.05
N TYR A 121 -2.80 -20.25 9.65
CA TYR A 121 -3.17 -18.87 9.32
C TYR A 121 -3.03 -17.93 10.53
N TYR A 122 -3.58 -18.29 11.69
CA TYR A 122 -3.48 -17.48 12.91
C TYR A 122 -2.05 -17.38 13.44
N ARG A 123 -1.26 -18.46 13.40
CA ARG A 123 0.19 -18.42 13.73
C ARG A 123 0.93 -17.46 12.81
N ASN A 124 0.68 -17.50 11.50
CA ASN A 124 1.30 -16.58 10.54
C ASN A 124 0.85 -15.12 10.72
N ALA A 125 -0.40 -14.88 11.11
CA ALA A 125 -0.90 -13.55 11.46
C ALA A 125 -0.22 -13.01 12.74
N ALA A 126 -0.13 -13.85 13.79
CA ALA A 126 0.54 -13.50 15.03
C ALA A 126 2.04 -13.19 14.82
N ILE A 127 2.75 -14.00 14.03
CA ILE A 127 4.16 -13.75 13.68
C ILE A 127 4.32 -12.40 12.98
N LYS A 128 3.41 -12.03 12.06
CA LYS A 128 3.44 -10.71 11.39
C LYS A 128 3.15 -9.54 12.33
N ILE A 129 2.21 -9.69 13.26
CA ILE A 129 1.94 -8.67 14.29
C ILE A 129 3.16 -8.51 15.20
N GLN A 130 3.77 -9.62 15.65
CA GLN A 130 4.97 -9.61 16.47
C GLN A 130 6.20 -9.02 15.75
N SER A 131 6.39 -9.27 14.45
CA SER A 131 7.53 -8.71 13.72
C SER A 131 7.40 -7.20 13.53
N VAL A 132 6.21 -6.70 13.18
CA VAL A 132 5.93 -5.25 13.11
C VAL A 132 6.06 -4.60 14.49
N TRP A 133 5.62 -5.26 15.56
CA TRP A 133 5.79 -4.74 16.93
C TRP A 133 7.27 -4.65 17.34
N ARG A 134 8.05 -5.72 17.13
CA ARG A 134 9.51 -5.72 17.37
C ARG A 134 10.22 -4.63 16.56
N GLN A 135 9.85 -4.46 15.28
CA GLN A 135 10.37 -3.38 14.44
C GLN A 135 10.03 -2.00 15.00
N LYS A 136 8.80 -1.79 15.48
CA LYS A 136 8.38 -0.51 16.07
C LYS A 136 9.10 -0.20 17.38
N LEU A 137 9.32 -1.20 18.24
CA LEU A 137 10.14 -1.06 19.44
C LEU A 137 11.59 -0.68 19.09
N ALA A 138 12.22 -1.37 18.14
CA ALA A 138 13.58 -1.05 17.68
C ALA A 138 13.69 0.37 17.11
N ILE A 139 12.73 0.80 16.28
CA ILE A 139 12.67 2.18 15.75
C ILE A 139 12.55 3.21 16.88
N ASN A 140 11.71 2.94 17.89
CA ASN A 140 11.56 3.83 19.04
C ASN A 140 12.88 3.93 19.85
N HIS A 141 13.53 2.80 20.13
CA HIS A 141 14.79 2.75 20.87
C HIS A 141 15.92 3.50 20.15
N VAL A 142 16.11 3.24 18.85
CA VAL A 142 17.07 3.96 18.00
C VAL A 142 16.73 5.46 17.92
N SER A 143 15.45 5.83 17.97
CA SER A 143 15.03 7.24 18.01
C SER A 143 15.37 7.93 19.34
N SER A 144 15.27 7.24 20.49
CA SER A 144 15.70 7.78 21.79
C SER A 144 17.22 7.97 21.82
N MET A 145 17.95 6.90 21.47
CA MET A 145 19.41 6.90 21.39
C MET A 145 19.93 8.02 20.47
N ARG A 146 19.29 8.28 19.33
CA ARG A 146 19.62 9.41 18.46
C ARG A 146 19.37 10.78 19.10
N LEU A 147 18.33 10.96 19.92
CA LEU A 147 18.09 12.20 20.65
C LEU A 147 19.16 12.42 21.73
N GLU A 148 19.52 11.37 22.47
CA GLU A 148 20.57 11.37 23.50
C GLU A 148 21.95 11.67 22.89
N MET A 149 22.33 10.98 21.81
CA MET A 149 23.58 11.23 21.07
C MET A 149 23.62 12.66 20.48
N ASN A 150 22.50 13.16 19.94
CA ASN A 150 22.41 14.54 19.47
C ASN A 150 22.55 15.55 20.61
N ALA A 151 21.97 15.30 21.79
CA ALA A 151 22.12 16.15 22.97
C ALA A 151 23.57 16.17 23.49
N ALA A 152 24.25 15.03 23.49
CA ALA A 152 25.68 14.93 23.80
C ALA A 152 26.53 15.73 22.78
N ALA A 153 26.30 15.52 21.47
CA ALA A 153 27.00 16.24 20.41
C ALA A 153 26.78 17.77 20.48
N LEU A 154 25.56 18.23 20.73
CA LEU A 154 25.23 19.65 20.95
C LEU A 154 25.91 20.20 22.21
N THR A 155 26.09 19.39 23.24
CA THR A 155 26.81 19.77 24.47
C THR A 155 28.30 19.95 24.20
N ILE A 156 28.93 19.02 23.49
CA ILE A 156 30.33 19.14 23.04
C ILE A 156 30.51 20.40 22.17
N GLN A 157 29.63 20.63 21.19
CA GLN A 157 29.65 21.84 20.36
C GLN A 157 29.49 23.13 21.18
N ARG A 158 28.64 23.14 22.21
CA ARG A 158 28.46 24.28 23.12
C ARG A 158 29.74 24.57 23.92
N VAL A 159 30.36 23.53 24.49
CA VAL A 159 31.63 23.65 25.24
C VAL A 159 32.75 24.16 24.34
N PHE A 160 32.89 23.61 23.13
CA PHE A 160 33.90 24.03 22.15
C PHE A 160 33.71 25.48 21.69
N ARG A 161 32.48 25.90 21.35
CA ARG A 161 32.17 27.32 21.04
C ARG A 161 32.52 28.25 22.22
N GLY A 162 32.25 27.83 23.45
CA GLY A 162 32.64 28.56 24.66
C GLY A 162 34.15 28.58 24.92
N HIS A 163 34.90 27.56 24.50
CA HIS A 163 36.36 27.55 24.53
C HIS A 163 36.96 28.52 23.50
N LEU A 164 36.49 28.50 22.25
CA LEU A 164 36.88 29.46 21.21
C LEU A 164 36.59 30.92 21.61
N ALA A 165 35.44 31.18 22.24
CA ALA A 165 35.11 32.50 22.78
C ALA A 165 36.09 32.94 23.87
N ARG A 166 36.49 32.03 24.78
CA ARG A 166 37.48 32.32 25.83
C ARG A 166 38.88 32.58 25.26
N ILE A 167 39.32 31.85 24.23
CA ILE A 167 40.58 32.15 23.52
C ILE A 167 40.55 33.56 22.92
N ARG A 168 39.47 33.93 22.21
CA ARG A 168 39.33 35.29 21.64
C ARG A 168 39.35 36.37 22.72
N VAL A 169 38.65 36.17 23.84
CA VAL A 169 38.66 37.12 24.97
C VAL A 169 40.03 37.21 25.63
N ALA A 170 40.79 36.11 25.75
CA ALA A 170 42.15 36.13 26.24
C ALA A 170 43.09 36.93 25.32
N PHE A 171 42.99 36.73 24.00
CA PHE A 171 43.74 37.49 22.98
C PHE A 171 43.40 38.98 22.97
N TYR A 172 42.12 39.36 23.04
CA TYR A 172 41.75 40.77 23.18
C TYR A 172 42.20 41.37 24.53
N ARG A 173 42.24 40.57 25.61
CA ARG A 173 42.80 41.00 26.90
C ARG A 173 44.31 41.24 26.81
N THR A 174 45.10 40.38 26.16
CA THR A 174 46.55 40.61 26.02
C THR A 174 46.86 41.83 25.15
N ILE A 175 46.09 42.07 24.09
CA ILE A 175 46.18 43.32 23.31
C ILE A 175 45.83 44.54 24.19
N ALA A 176 44.75 44.46 24.97
CA ALA A 176 44.33 45.54 25.87
C ALA A 176 45.36 45.82 27.00
N THR A 177 45.99 44.79 27.59
CA THR A 177 47.06 44.98 28.57
C THR A 177 48.31 45.55 27.93
N ASN A 178 48.71 45.08 26.74
CA ASN A 178 49.91 45.58 26.06
C ASN A 178 49.74 47.05 25.65
N THR A 179 48.59 47.42 25.10
CA THR A 179 48.28 48.83 24.79
C THR A 179 48.20 49.69 26.05
N ALA A 180 47.62 49.19 27.15
CA ALA A 180 47.63 49.89 28.43
C ALA A 180 49.05 50.08 28.98
N ILE A 181 49.95 49.09 28.87
CA ILE A 181 51.37 49.18 29.26
C ILE A 181 52.11 50.22 28.41
N VAL A 182 51.84 50.29 27.10
CA VAL A 182 52.39 51.34 26.22
C VAL A 182 51.91 52.73 26.66
N ILE A 183 50.61 52.92 26.92
CA ILE A 183 50.06 54.20 27.40
C ILE A 183 50.66 54.59 28.75
N GLN A 184 50.74 53.66 29.70
CA GLN A 184 51.31 53.89 31.03
C GLN A 184 52.81 54.22 30.98
N SER A 185 53.60 53.52 30.16
CA SER A 185 55.04 53.78 30.02
C SER A 185 55.31 55.14 29.36
N GLN A 186 54.54 55.51 28.33
CA GLN A 186 54.61 56.84 27.72
C GLN A 186 54.18 57.95 28.70
N TRP A 187 53.14 57.73 29.51
CA TRP A 187 52.74 58.67 30.55
C TRP A 187 53.82 58.84 31.64
N ARG A 188 54.41 57.74 32.12
CA ARG A 188 55.53 57.76 33.08
C ARG A 188 56.73 58.52 32.51
N ARG A 189 57.11 58.25 31.24
CA ARG A 189 58.15 58.96 30.50
C ARG A 189 57.87 60.46 30.37
N CYS A 190 56.65 60.85 29.99
CA CYS A 190 56.25 62.26 29.88
C CYS A 190 56.24 62.98 31.24
N ARG A 191 55.79 62.32 32.33
CA ARG A 191 55.82 62.87 33.69
C ARG A 191 57.27 63.09 34.16
N ALA A 192 58.14 62.12 33.95
CA ALA A 192 59.57 62.23 34.26
C ALA A 192 60.25 63.35 33.45
N ARG A 193 60.00 63.42 32.13
CA ARG A 193 60.54 64.48 31.26
C ARG A 193 60.08 65.88 31.68
N LYS A 194 58.80 66.06 32.05
CA LYS A 194 58.30 67.34 32.58
C LYS A 194 59.00 67.75 33.88
N LEU A 195 59.16 66.83 34.83
CA LEU A 195 59.85 67.09 36.10
C LEU A 195 61.34 67.41 35.89
N TYR A 196 62.02 66.68 35.01
CA TYR A 196 63.42 66.93 34.65
C TYR A 196 63.60 68.32 34.00
N LEU A 197 62.77 68.66 33.00
CA LEU A 197 62.83 69.98 32.34
C LEU A 197 62.56 71.13 33.31
N TYR A 198 61.61 70.97 34.23
CA TYR A 198 61.36 71.95 35.29
C TYR A 198 62.57 72.14 36.21
N ARG A 199 63.17 71.04 36.72
CA ARG A 199 64.39 71.10 37.54
C ARG A 199 65.58 71.71 36.78
N ARG A 200 65.78 71.34 35.52
CA ARG A 200 66.83 71.89 34.63
C ARG A 200 66.64 73.40 34.41
N ASN A 201 65.42 73.86 34.22
CA ASN A 201 65.12 75.30 34.06
C ASN A 201 65.36 76.06 35.37
N LEU A 202 65.01 75.51 36.53
CA LEU A 202 65.36 76.10 37.83
C LEU A 202 66.89 76.24 37.98
N ILE A 203 67.65 75.17 37.72
CA ILE A 203 69.12 75.20 37.77
C ILE A 203 69.70 76.27 36.84
N PHE A 204 69.20 76.36 35.60
CA PHE A 204 69.62 77.38 34.64
C PHE A 204 69.30 78.82 35.10
N LEU A 205 68.12 79.05 35.68
CA LEU A 205 67.75 80.35 36.25
C LEU A 205 68.63 80.70 37.45
N THR A 206 68.87 79.77 38.38
CA THR A 206 69.77 79.96 39.51
C THR A 206 71.20 80.26 39.05
N GLN A 207 71.72 79.52 38.06
CA GLN A 207 73.03 79.80 37.46
C GLN A 207 73.10 81.19 36.80
N LYS A 208 72.04 81.61 36.08
CA LYS A 208 71.94 82.95 35.50
C LYS A 208 71.93 84.04 36.58
N MET A 209 71.17 83.84 37.66
CA MET A 209 71.13 84.76 38.81
C MET A 209 72.47 84.83 39.55
N ILE A 210 73.16 83.71 39.76
CA ILE A 210 74.51 83.70 40.37
C ILE A 210 75.53 84.42 39.49
N ARG A 211 75.51 84.22 38.17
CA ARG A 211 76.36 84.96 37.23
C ARG A 211 76.08 86.47 37.29
N TYR A 212 74.80 86.86 37.25
CA TYR A 212 74.39 88.26 37.39
C TYR A 212 74.81 88.88 38.73
N ALA A 213 74.62 88.16 39.85
CA ALA A 213 75.02 88.62 41.18
C ALA A 213 76.55 88.79 41.30
N ARG A 214 77.35 87.96 40.64
CA ARG A 214 78.82 88.15 40.55
C ARG A 214 79.19 89.41 39.76
N VAL A 215 78.51 89.69 38.64
CA VAL A 215 78.71 90.93 37.86
C VAL A 215 78.32 92.17 38.68
N VAL A 216 77.16 92.15 39.34
CA VAL A 216 76.70 93.25 40.21
C VAL A 216 77.63 93.45 41.40
N ARG A 217 78.19 92.37 41.98
CA ARG A 217 79.18 92.49 43.06
C ARG A 217 80.47 93.16 42.58
N ARG A 218 81.03 92.73 41.43
CA ARG A 218 82.21 93.36 40.83
C ARG A 218 81.97 94.84 40.50
N LEU A 219 80.79 95.19 39.98
CA LEU A 219 80.41 96.59 39.77
C LEU A 219 80.32 97.38 41.08
N ARG A 220 79.78 96.79 42.15
CA ARG A 220 79.77 97.43 43.48
C ARG A 220 81.18 97.59 44.05
N GLU A 221 82.07 96.62 43.87
CA GLU A 221 83.48 96.72 44.30
C GLU A 221 84.19 97.89 43.59
N ILE A 222 84.02 98.02 42.26
CA ILE A 222 84.54 99.15 41.47
C ILE A 222 83.94 100.49 41.93
N VAL A 223 82.61 100.56 42.15
CA VAL A 223 81.94 101.78 42.65
C VAL A 223 82.39 102.13 44.06
N SER A 224 82.58 101.15 44.96
CA SER A 224 83.11 101.37 46.30
C SER A 224 84.56 101.86 46.28
N GLN A 225 85.40 101.38 45.35
CA GLN A 225 86.75 101.92 45.15
C GLN A 225 86.72 103.36 44.62
N ALA A 226 85.84 103.68 43.67
CA ALA A 226 85.65 105.05 43.18
C ALA A 226 85.12 106.01 44.26
N VAL A 227 84.15 105.57 45.06
CA VAL A 227 83.62 106.32 46.22
C VAL A 227 84.71 106.50 47.28
N ALA A 228 85.52 105.48 47.58
CA ALA A 228 86.65 105.61 48.50
C ALA A 228 87.71 106.59 47.98
N LYS A 229 88.00 106.59 46.68
CA LYS A 229 88.88 107.58 46.03
C LYS A 229 88.31 108.99 46.18
N HIS A 230 87.03 109.21 45.87
CA HIS A 230 86.37 110.51 46.06
C HIS A 230 86.26 110.93 47.53
N HIS A 231 86.10 110.00 48.48
CA HIS A 231 86.16 110.29 49.91
C HIS A 231 87.56 110.71 50.35
N ASN A 232 88.61 110.10 49.80
CA ASN A 232 90.01 110.49 50.06
C ASN A 232 90.35 111.85 49.40
N GLU A 233 89.87 112.10 48.18
CA GLU A 233 89.98 113.41 47.51
C GLU A 233 89.22 114.48 48.30
N ALA A 234 87.98 114.21 48.72
CA ALA A 234 87.21 115.10 49.59
C ALA A 234 87.88 115.32 50.94
N ALA A 235 88.48 114.29 51.55
CA ALA A 235 89.25 114.42 52.79
C ALA A 235 90.50 115.29 52.58
N LEU A 236 91.23 115.15 51.46
CA LEU A 236 92.36 116.01 51.11
C LEU A 236 91.92 117.47 50.84
N HIS A 237 90.78 117.68 50.19
CA HIS A 237 90.19 119.01 50.02
C HIS A 237 89.75 119.61 51.37
N ILE A 238 89.10 118.84 52.24
CA ILE A 238 88.74 119.25 53.60
C ILE A 238 90.00 119.56 54.42
N GLN A 239 91.06 118.75 54.34
CA GLN A 239 92.34 119.00 55.01
C GLN A 239 93.07 120.23 54.48
N ARG A 240 93.06 120.48 53.15
CA ARG A 240 93.56 121.74 52.55
C ARG A 240 92.76 122.94 53.06
N CYS A 241 91.43 122.87 53.01
CA CYS A 241 90.54 123.90 53.51
C CYS A 241 90.71 124.13 55.02
N PHE A 242 90.92 123.07 55.81
CA PHE A 242 91.13 123.13 57.26
C PHE A 242 92.49 123.71 57.63
N ARG A 243 93.58 123.30 56.98
CA ARG A 243 94.92 123.92 57.16
C ARG A 243 94.92 125.39 56.75
N GLY A 244 94.33 125.72 55.59
CA GLY A 244 94.12 127.11 55.16
C GLY A 244 93.15 127.90 56.06
N MET A 245 92.22 127.23 56.72
CA MET A 245 91.34 127.83 57.73
C MET A 245 92.05 128.03 59.06
N ILE A 246 93.00 127.19 59.47
CA ILE A 246 93.84 127.44 60.67
C ILE A 246 94.71 128.68 60.43
N GLY A 247 95.37 128.80 59.27
CA GLY A 247 96.10 130.01 58.90
C GLY A 247 95.23 131.27 58.91
N ARG A 248 94.05 131.21 58.26
CA ARG A 248 93.08 132.32 58.26
C ARG A 248 92.43 132.59 59.62
N LYS A 249 92.28 131.60 60.50
CA LYS A 249 91.79 131.77 61.88
C LYS A 249 92.85 132.42 62.79
N ARG A 250 94.14 132.11 62.62
CA ARG A 250 95.22 132.87 63.28
C ARG A 250 95.16 134.36 62.89
N ALA A 251 94.94 134.66 61.61
CA ALA A 251 94.79 136.05 61.14
C ALA A 251 93.48 136.73 61.59
N LEU A 252 92.39 135.98 61.78
CA LEU A 252 91.08 136.52 62.19
C LEU A 252 90.89 136.65 63.72
N LEU A 253 91.61 135.86 64.54
CA LEU A 253 91.53 135.94 66.00
C LEU A 253 91.84 137.35 66.51
N PHE A 254 92.82 138.02 65.89
CA PHE A 254 93.25 139.38 66.24
C PHE A 254 92.29 140.51 65.81
N ARG A 255 91.19 140.23 65.10
CA ARG A 255 90.35 141.30 64.51
C ARG A 255 88.83 141.16 64.65
N LYS A 256 88.28 140.09 65.25
CA LYS A 256 86.81 139.93 65.39
C LYS A 256 86.30 139.50 66.77
N ILE A 257 86.91 139.99 67.85
CA ILE A 257 86.24 140.09 69.16
C ILE A 257 85.35 141.35 69.16
N ARG A 258 84.34 141.42 68.26
CA ARG A 258 83.36 142.53 68.20
C ARG A 258 82.09 142.17 67.41
N ASN A 259 81.00 141.89 68.14
CA ASN A 259 79.57 142.00 67.77
C ASN A 259 78.97 141.01 66.73
N ALA A 260 77.63 140.85 66.76
CA ALA A 260 76.83 139.88 65.98
C ALA A 260 75.35 140.33 65.80
N LYS A 261 74.60 139.83 64.78
CA LYS A 261 73.10 139.72 64.74
C LYS A 261 72.45 139.13 63.45
N TYR A 262 71.33 138.39 63.63
CA TYR A 262 70.18 138.08 62.72
C TYR A 262 70.33 137.33 61.35
N ALA A 263 69.27 136.83 60.64
CA ALA A 263 68.12 135.94 60.99
C ALA A 263 67.18 135.59 59.76
N ARG A 264 66.30 134.55 59.89
CA ARG A 264 65.06 134.20 59.08
C ARG A 264 65.25 133.64 57.63
N LYS A 265 64.30 132.97 56.92
CA LYS A 265 63.11 132.05 57.12
C LYS A 265 62.84 131.34 55.75
N GLY A 266 61.84 130.49 55.42
CA GLY A 266 60.65 129.87 56.07
C GLY A 266 59.63 129.33 55.00
N GLN A 267 58.66 128.45 55.34
CA GLN A 267 57.55 127.98 54.45
C GLN A 267 56.19 127.81 55.18
N ASN A 268 55.07 127.79 54.44
CA ASN A 268 53.69 127.99 54.96
C ASN A 268 52.81 126.72 55.06
N ALA A 269 52.01 126.64 56.13
CA ALA A 269 51.13 125.48 56.43
C ALA A 269 49.87 125.34 55.55
N THR A 270 49.42 126.41 54.89
CA THR A 270 48.16 126.43 54.12
C THR A 270 48.14 125.46 52.95
N GLN A 271 49.29 125.20 52.32
CA GLN A 271 49.41 124.29 51.17
C GLN A 271 49.23 122.80 51.55
N ALA A 272 49.49 122.42 52.81
CA ALA A 272 49.34 121.04 53.28
C ALA A 272 47.86 120.61 53.41
N LEU A 273 46.98 121.54 53.79
CA LEU A 273 45.56 121.27 54.02
C LEU A 273 44.79 120.98 52.72
N LEU A 274 45.11 121.69 51.64
CA LEU A 274 44.48 121.50 50.33
C LEU A 274 44.77 120.12 49.73
N ARG A 275 46.01 119.60 49.87
CA ARG A 275 46.38 118.24 49.42
C ARG A 275 45.54 117.15 50.10
N ARG A 276 45.22 117.29 51.40
CA ARG A 276 44.41 116.27 52.13
C ARG A 276 42.96 116.19 51.62
N LYS A 277 42.33 117.31 51.23
CA LYS A 277 40.95 117.30 50.69
C LYS A 277 40.81 116.64 49.31
N PHE A 278 41.86 116.60 48.50
CA PHE A 278 41.81 115.90 47.20
C PHE A 278 41.88 114.37 47.34
N ILE A 279 42.72 113.88 48.25
CA ILE A 279 42.96 112.43 48.44
C ILE A 279 41.69 111.70 48.90
N SER A 280 40.92 112.29 49.83
CA SER A 280 39.67 111.69 50.31
C SER A 280 38.59 111.62 49.22
N LYS A 281 38.49 112.64 48.36
CA LYS A 281 37.56 112.65 47.21
C LYS A 281 37.90 111.57 46.18
N GLY A 282 39.20 111.35 45.91
CA GLY A 282 39.65 110.28 45.02
C GLY A 282 39.33 108.87 45.55
N ALA A 283 39.60 108.61 46.83
CA ALA A 283 39.34 107.31 47.45
C ALA A 283 37.85 106.89 47.38
N ALA A 284 36.93 107.83 47.58
CA ALA A 284 35.49 107.56 47.53
C ALA A 284 35.01 107.05 46.16
N LEU A 285 35.53 107.63 45.06
CA LEU A 285 35.14 107.24 43.70
C LEU A 285 35.61 105.81 43.34
N CYS A 286 36.82 105.44 43.76
CA CYS A 286 37.35 104.08 43.59
C CYS A 286 36.48 103.03 44.29
N ILE A 287 36.03 103.31 45.52
CA ILE A 287 35.14 102.43 46.30
C ILE A 287 33.77 102.31 45.60
N GLN A 288 33.18 103.42 45.14
CA GLN A 288 31.90 103.39 44.42
C GLN A 288 31.98 102.59 43.11
N HIS A 289 33.06 102.71 42.34
CA HIS A 289 33.28 101.92 41.13
C HIS A 289 33.39 100.42 41.45
N TRP A 290 34.16 100.05 42.48
CA TRP A 290 34.33 98.66 42.91
C TRP A 290 32.99 98.04 43.36
N ILE A 291 32.19 98.75 44.16
CA ILE A 291 30.86 98.29 44.61
C ILE A 291 29.92 98.05 43.41
N ARG A 292 29.90 98.97 42.43
CA ARG A 292 29.11 98.81 41.19
C ARG A 292 29.54 97.55 40.42
N SER A 293 30.85 97.32 40.27
CA SER A 293 31.42 96.13 39.62
C SER A 293 31.11 94.81 40.35
N VAL A 294 31.12 94.81 41.69
CA VAL A 294 30.74 93.64 42.51
C VAL A 294 29.26 93.34 42.40
N ASN A 295 28.40 94.36 42.43
CA ASN A 295 26.95 94.19 42.29
C ASN A 295 26.53 93.72 40.88
N ALA A 296 27.20 94.20 39.83
CA ALA A 296 27.02 93.68 38.47
C ALA A 296 27.37 92.18 38.38
N ARG A 297 28.51 91.77 38.96
CA ARG A 297 28.93 90.36 39.04
C ARG A 297 27.94 89.51 39.85
N ARG A 298 27.42 90.00 40.98
CA ARG A 298 26.36 89.33 41.77
C ARG A 298 25.07 89.13 40.97
N ARG A 299 24.62 90.13 40.19
CA ARG A 299 23.46 90.00 39.28
C ARG A 299 23.71 88.94 38.21
N MET A 300 24.89 88.96 37.56
CA MET A 300 25.23 87.99 36.51
C MET A 300 25.34 86.55 37.03
N LEU A 301 25.76 86.34 38.29
CA LEU A 301 25.75 85.01 38.92
C LEU A 301 24.32 84.46 39.12
N LYS A 302 23.34 85.30 39.48
CA LYS A 302 21.92 84.89 39.54
C LYS A 302 21.42 84.47 38.14
N ILE A 303 21.73 85.26 37.11
CA ILE A 303 21.36 84.95 35.71
C ILE A 303 22.00 83.63 35.24
N LYS A 304 23.29 83.40 35.53
CA LYS A 304 23.97 82.13 35.19
C LYS A 304 23.33 80.92 35.89
N LYS A 305 22.99 81.01 37.18
CA LYS A 305 22.28 79.93 37.90
C LYS A 305 20.91 79.63 37.28
N TRP A 306 20.13 80.66 36.93
CA TRP A 306 18.82 80.49 36.29
C TRP A 306 18.91 79.89 34.88
N ARG A 307 19.86 80.34 34.05
CA ARG A 307 20.12 79.74 32.73
C ARG A 307 20.55 78.26 32.83
N TYR A 308 21.36 77.89 33.83
CA TYR A 308 21.72 76.50 34.08
C TYR A 308 20.51 75.64 34.47
N PHE A 309 19.64 76.15 35.37
CA PHE A 309 18.40 75.48 35.74
C PHE A 309 17.48 75.22 34.53
N LEU A 310 17.28 76.22 33.67
CA LEU A 310 16.50 76.06 32.44
C LEU A 310 17.13 75.05 31.47
N ALA A 311 18.46 75.05 31.30
CA ALA A 311 19.14 74.07 30.46
C ALA A 311 18.92 72.64 30.98
N VAL A 312 19.03 72.43 32.29
CA VAL A 312 18.74 71.14 32.94
C VAL A 312 17.27 70.73 32.73
N GLN A 313 16.31 71.63 32.91
CA GLN A 313 14.90 71.32 32.66
C GLN A 313 14.61 70.98 31.20
N CYS A 314 15.20 71.70 30.24
CA CYS A 314 15.08 71.39 28.81
C CYS A 314 15.62 70.00 28.46
N ILE A 315 16.80 69.65 28.97
CA ILE A 315 17.41 68.32 28.80
C ILE A 315 16.53 67.24 29.44
N GLN A 316 16.05 67.45 30.67
CA GLN A 316 15.15 66.50 31.36
C GLN A 316 13.82 66.32 30.61
N ARG A 317 13.24 67.39 30.05
CA ARG A 317 12.01 67.34 29.25
C ARG A 317 12.23 66.53 27.97
N TYR A 318 13.34 66.77 27.26
CA TYR A 318 13.70 66.02 26.06
C TYR A 318 13.93 64.54 26.37
N MET A 319 14.70 64.22 27.42
CA MET A 319 14.99 62.84 27.83
C MET A 319 13.73 62.08 28.24
N LYS A 320 12.82 62.70 29.01
CA LYS A 320 11.51 62.12 29.36
C LYS A 320 10.67 61.83 28.12
N ALA A 321 10.63 62.75 27.14
CA ALA A 321 9.90 62.56 25.89
C ALA A 321 10.50 61.45 25.01
N TRP A 322 11.84 61.39 24.91
CA TRP A 322 12.55 60.36 24.16
C TRP A 322 12.36 58.96 24.77
N ILE A 323 12.50 58.81 26.08
CA ILE A 323 12.20 57.55 26.80
C ILE A 323 10.75 57.12 26.59
N LYS A 324 9.78 58.06 26.62
CA LYS A 324 8.36 57.76 26.33
C LYS A 324 8.17 57.24 24.90
N LYS A 325 8.81 57.86 23.90
CA LYS A 325 8.77 57.39 22.49
C LYS A 325 9.40 56.01 22.34
N MET A 326 10.60 55.78 22.88
CA MET A 326 11.29 54.47 22.83
C MET A 326 10.45 53.35 23.45
N ARG A 327 9.90 53.56 24.65
CA ARG A 327 9.04 52.57 25.33
C ARG A 327 7.75 52.26 24.55
N LEU A 328 7.21 53.23 23.81
CA LEU A 328 6.05 53.02 22.94
C LEU A 328 6.42 52.27 21.65
N SER A 329 7.61 52.51 21.08
CA SER A 329 8.10 51.77 19.90
C SER A 329 8.24 50.29 20.21
N CYS A 330 8.99 49.92 21.25
CA CYS A 330 9.18 48.51 21.62
C CYS A 330 7.84 47.83 22.00
N LYS A 331 6.92 48.54 22.66
CA LYS A 331 5.56 48.00 22.91
C LYS A 331 4.73 47.81 21.62
N ARG A 332 4.95 48.62 20.59
CA ARG A 332 4.32 48.47 19.27
C ARG A 332 4.94 47.32 18.49
N GLU A 333 6.26 47.21 18.46
CA GLU A 333 7.02 46.12 17.83
C GLU A 333 6.62 44.76 18.41
N VAL A 334 6.61 44.60 19.73
CA VAL A 334 6.18 43.35 20.40
C VAL A 334 4.73 42.99 20.05
N LYS A 335 3.82 43.98 19.97
CA LYS A 335 2.44 43.74 19.51
C LYS A 335 2.38 43.32 18.04
N ILE A 336 3.17 43.93 17.15
CA ILE A 336 3.23 43.57 15.73
C ILE A 336 3.76 42.14 15.56
N HIS A 337 4.84 41.77 16.27
CA HIS A 337 5.36 40.40 16.24
C HIS A 337 4.35 39.38 16.78
N ALA A 338 3.66 39.67 17.88
CA ALA A 338 2.61 38.80 18.42
C ALA A 338 1.44 38.61 17.44
N VAL A 339 0.98 39.68 16.79
CA VAL A 339 -0.08 39.61 15.76
C VAL A 339 0.39 38.84 14.53
N ALA A 340 1.62 39.06 14.07
CA ALA A 340 2.20 38.32 12.95
C ALA A 340 2.32 36.82 13.24
N GLU A 341 2.70 36.43 14.45
CA GLU A 341 2.73 35.04 14.89
C GLU A 341 1.34 34.40 14.96
N ILE A 342 0.35 35.11 15.54
CA ILE A 342 -1.05 34.64 15.56
C ILE A 342 -1.58 34.45 14.13
N GLN A 343 -1.32 35.40 13.22
CA GLN A 343 -1.70 35.30 11.81
C GLN A 343 -0.98 34.14 11.10
N ARG A 344 0.31 33.92 11.37
CA ARG A 344 1.10 32.79 10.85
C ARG A 344 0.51 31.44 11.29
N VAL A 345 0.21 31.30 12.57
CA VAL A 345 -0.41 30.09 13.15
C VAL A 345 -1.82 29.87 12.59
N PHE A 346 -2.63 30.92 12.45
CA PHE A 346 -3.99 30.84 11.91
C PHE A 346 -4.01 30.45 10.43
N ARG A 347 -3.23 31.12 9.57
CA ARG A 347 -3.07 30.76 8.14
C ARG A 347 -2.60 29.31 7.99
N GLY A 348 -1.61 28.91 8.80
CA GLY A 348 -1.15 27.52 8.86
C GLY A 348 -2.23 26.54 9.35
N HIS A 349 -3.12 26.94 10.26
CA HIS A 349 -4.25 26.12 10.70
C HIS A 349 -5.27 25.94 9.57
N GLN A 350 -5.70 27.01 8.92
CA GLN A 350 -6.65 26.94 7.80
C GLN A 350 -6.10 26.08 6.65
N GLY A 351 -4.84 26.25 6.26
CA GLY A 351 -4.20 25.40 5.24
C GLY A 351 -4.19 23.90 5.63
N ARG A 352 -3.94 23.59 6.91
CA ARG A 352 -4.03 22.21 7.42
C ARG A 352 -5.46 21.65 7.47
N VAL A 353 -6.47 22.49 7.72
CA VAL A 353 -7.88 22.08 7.69
C VAL A 353 -8.32 21.81 6.24
N TYR A 354 -8.03 22.72 5.32
CA TYR A 354 -8.32 22.55 3.90
C TYR A 354 -7.65 21.29 3.32
N TYR A 355 -6.36 21.09 3.59
CA TYR A 355 -5.63 19.89 3.18
C TYR A 355 -6.25 18.59 3.75
N LYS A 356 -6.69 18.59 5.01
CA LYS A 356 -7.38 17.43 5.61
C LYS A 356 -8.74 17.17 4.94
N ALA A 357 -9.48 18.21 4.58
CA ALA A 357 -10.77 18.08 3.89
C ALA A 357 -10.60 17.53 2.47
N GLU A 358 -9.72 18.12 1.66
CA GLU A 358 -9.47 17.68 0.29
C GLU A 358 -8.84 16.28 0.24
N ARG A 359 -7.89 15.95 1.14
CA ARG A 359 -7.34 14.59 1.22
C ARG A 359 -8.36 13.55 1.73
N ARG A 360 -9.42 13.97 2.43
CA ARG A 360 -10.57 13.11 2.76
C ARG A 360 -11.48 12.90 1.54
N ARG A 361 -11.73 13.95 0.74
CA ARG A 361 -12.46 13.89 -0.53
C ARG A 361 -11.78 12.96 -1.55
N GLN A 362 -10.46 13.10 -1.72
CA GLN A 362 -9.65 12.23 -2.58
C GLN A 362 -9.78 10.75 -2.20
N ARG A 363 -9.67 10.42 -0.90
CA ARG A 363 -9.85 9.05 -0.42
C ARG A 363 -11.25 8.48 -0.69
N TYR A 364 -12.31 9.30 -0.61
CA TYR A 364 -13.65 8.86 -0.98
C TYR A 364 -13.78 8.64 -2.50
N LEU A 365 -13.14 9.46 -3.33
CA LEU A 365 -13.08 9.27 -4.78
C LEU A 365 -12.30 8.00 -5.17
N GLU A 366 -11.12 7.78 -4.58
CA GLU A 366 -10.32 6.54 -4.74
C GLU A 366 -11.14 5.28 -4.37
N ALA A 367 -11.83 5.32 -3.22
CA ALA A 367 -12.68 4.23 -2.76
C ALA A 367 -13.87 3.99 -3.72
N ALA A 368 -14.53 5.05 -4.19
CA ALA A 368 -15.62 4.95 -5.16
C ALA A 368 -15.14 4.33 -6.50
N ILE A 369 -14.00 4.77 -7.02
CA ILE A 369 -13.37 4.21 -8.23
C ILE A 369 -13.05 2.72 -8.04
N LEU A 370 -12.50 2.34 -6.88
CA LEU A 370 -12.20 0.94 -6.55
C LEU A 370 -13.47 0.08 -6.49
N ILE A 371 -14.53 0.56 -5.82
CA ILE A 371 -15.83 -0.12 -5.73
C ILE A 371 -16.44 -0.28 -7.14
N GLN A 372 -16.45 0.78 -7.95
CA GLN A 372 -16.93 0.71 -9.33
C GLN A 372 -16.13 -0.29 -10.18
N ARG A 373 -14.79 -0.33 -10.07
CA ARG A 373 -13.93 -1.29 -10.77
C ARG A 373 -14.24 -2.73 -10.36
N ILE A 374 -14.42 -2.99 -9.07
CA ILE A 374 -14.82 -4.31 -8.53
C ILE A 374 -16.20 -4.71 -9.06
N TYR A 375 -17.17 -3.79 -9.09
CA TYR A 375 -18.52 -4.02 -9.58
C TYR A 375 -18.56 -4.30 -11.09
N ARG A 376 -17.88 -3.50 -11.92
CA ARG A 376 -17.71 -3.76 -13.37
C ARG A 376 -17.08 -5.14 -13.61
N GLY A 377 -16.05 -5.51 -12.83
CA GLY A 377 -15.45 -6.85 -12.88
C GLY A 377 -16.39 -7.99 -12.45
N ARG A 378 -17.28 -7.76 -11.47
CA ARG A 378 -18.34 -8.71 -11.07
C ARG A 378 -19.36 -8.91 -12.21
N LEU A 379 -19.77 -7.84 -12.88
CA LEU A 379 -20.66 -7.91 -14.05
C LEU A 379 -20.02 -8.67 -15.20
N GLY A 380 -18.75 -8.40 -15.53
CA GLY A 380 -17.99 -9.13 -16.54
C GLY A 380 -17.95 -10.63 -16.26
N ARG A 381 -17.61 -11.05 -15.04
CA ARG A 381 -17.65 -12.46 -14.62
C ARG A 381 -19.05 -13.07 -14.69
N LYS A 382 -20.11 -12.34 -14.30
CA LYS A 382 -21.51 -12.81 -14.41
C LYS A 382 -21.97 -12.95 -15.87
N ARG A 383 -21.47 -12.11 -16.80
CA ARG A 383 -21.73 -12.23 -18.24
C ARG A 383 -20.98 -13.42 -18.84
N TYR A 384 -19.69 -13.56 -18.55
CA TYR A 384 -18.89 -14.72 -18.97
C TYR A 384 -19.51 -16.04 -18.51
N ALA A 385 -19.89 -16.17 -17.24
CA ALA A 385 -20.49 -17.39 -16.70
C ALA A 385 -21.77 -17.81 -17.45
N ARG A 386 -22.67 -16.85 -17.78
CA ARG A 386 -23.86 -17.14 -18.59
C ARG A 386 -23.50 -17.59 -20.01
N ILE A 387 -22.58 -16.89 -20.68
CA ILE A 387 -22.17 -17.22 -22.05
C ILE A 387 -21.48 -18.60 -22.09
N PHE A 388 -20.64 -18.90 -21.10
CA PHE A 388 -20.01 -20.21 -20.95
C PHE A 388 -21.05 -21.30 -20.73
N GLN A 389 -21.99 -21.15 -19.77
CA GLN A 389 -23.07 -22.11 -19.55
C GLN A 389 -23.94 -22.32 -20.80
N ALA A 390 -24.28 -21.26 -21.53
CA ALA A 390 -25.04 -21.35 -22.77
C ALA A 390 -24.26 -22.11 -23.86
N LYS A 391 -22.98 -21.78 -24.09
CA LYS A 391 -22.11 -22.48 -25.06
C LYS A 391 -21.91 -23.96 -24.67
N SER A 392 -21.64 -24.25 -23.40
CA SER A 392 -21.51 -25.63 -22.91
C SER A 392 -22.81 -26.41 -23.06
N SER A 393 -23.97 -25.83 -22.74
CA SER A 393 -25.27 -26.49 -22.91
C SER A 393 -25.58 -26.77 -24.39
N ALA A 394 -25.33 -25.80 -25.28
CA ALA A 394 -25.48 -25.99 -26.73
C ALA A 394 -24.54 -27.09 -27.27
N ALA A 395 -23.27 -27.08 -26.86
CA ALA A 395 -22.30 -28.11 -27.21
C ALA A 395 -22.71 -29.50 -26.69
N SER A 396 -23.21 -29.61 -25.45
CA SER A 396 -23.74 -30.88 -24.92
C SER A 396 -24.97 -31.37 -25.67
N LYS A 397 -25.90 -30.47 -26.08
CA LYS A 397 -27.04 -30.82 -26.93
C LYS A 397 -26.57 -31.36 -28.30
N LEU A 398 -25.66 -30.65 -28.97
CA LEU A 398 -25.07 -31.09 -30.25
C LEU A 398 -24.38 -32.44 -30.14
N GLN A 399 -23.53 -32.64 -29.11
CA GLN A 399 -22.86 -33.92 -28.88
C GLN A 399 -23.84 -35.06 -28.60
N ASN A 400 -24.93 -34.81 -27.87
CA ASN A 400 -25.95 -35.83 -27.62
C ASN A 400 -26.74 -36.16 -28.90
N ILE A 401 -27.14 -35.16 -29.69
CA ILE A 401 -27.80 -35.37 -30.99
C ILE A 401 -26.90 -36.20 -31.93
N TYR A 402 -25.60 -35.87 -32.03
CA TYR A 402 -24.63 -36.62 -32.82
C TYR A 402 -24.49 -38.08 -32.34
N ARG A 403 -24.25 -38.29 -31.03
CA ARG A 403 -24.14 -39.63 -30.44
C ARG A 403 -25.41 -40.45 -30.66
N SER A 404 -26.59 -39.86 -30.48
CA SER A 404 -27.88 -40.53 -30.73
C SER A 404 -28.09 -40.85 -32.20
N ARG A 405 -27.69 -39.98 -33.14
CA ARG A 405 -27.75 -40.27 -34.59
C ARG A 405 -26.82 -41.42 -34.98
N GLN A 406 -25.59 -41.45 -34.44
CA GLN A 406 -24.62 -42.50 -34.69
C GLN A 406 -25.07 -43.85 -34.07
N ALA A 407 -25.62 -43.83 -32.85
CA ALA A 407 -26.19 -45.02 -32.22
C ALA A 407 -27.42 -45.56 -32.97
N ARG A 408 -28.28 -44.68 -33.51
CA ARG A 408 -29.39 -45.08 -34.39
C ARG A 408 -28.90 -45.76 -35.66
N LYS A 409 -27.93 -45.18 -36.38
CA LYS A 409 -27.33 -45.83 -37.56
C LYS A 409 -26.74 -47.21 -37.25
N LEU A 410 -26.00 -47.36 -36.15
CA LEU A 410 -25.45 -48.66 -35.74
C LEU A 410 -26.56 -49.67 -35.39
N PHE A 411 -27.66 -49.22 -34.77
CA PHE A 411 -28.83 -50.06 -34.51
C PHE A 411 -29.61 -50.43 -35.78
N GLU A 412 -29.73 -49.51 -36.74
CA GLU A 412 -30.37 -49.74 -38.04
C GLU A 412 -29.58 -50.78 -38.85
N ILE A 413 -28.25 -50.65 -38.93
CA ILE A 413 -27.35 -51.63 -39.56
C ILE A 413 -27.44 -52.98 -38.83
N GLY A 414 -27.41 -52.98 -37.49
CA GLY A 414 -27.54 -54.20 -36.68
C GLY A 414 -28.90 -54.90 -36.86
N ARG A 415 -29.99 -54.13 -37.00
CA ARG A 415 -31.34 -54.63 -37.26
C ARG A 415 -31.47 -55.21 -38.67
N ALA A 416 -30.86 -54.57 -39.68
CA ALA A 416 -30.80 -55.09 -41.03
C ALA A 416 -30.03 -56.42 -41.08
N ALA A 417 -28.83 -56.49 -40.48
CA ALA A 417 -28.06 -57.73 -40.38
C ALA A 417 -28.80 -58.85 -39.63
N ALA A 418 -29.54 -58.51 -38.56
CA ALA A 418 -30.39 -59.47 -37.85
C ALA A 418 -31.58 -59.96 -38.70
N ALA A 419 -32.19 -59.09 -39.50
CA ALA A 419 -33.28 -59.46 -40.42
C ALA A 419 -32.80 -60.37 -41.55
N LEU A 420 -31.63 -60.09 -42.14
CA LEU A 420 -31.00 -60.98 -43.14
C LEU A 420 -30.68 -62.35 -42.53
N LYS A 421 -30.16 -62.40 -41.29
CA LYS A 421 -29.89 -63.65 -40.57
C LYS A 421 -31.16 -64.45 -40.23
N ALA A 422 -32.27 -63.77 -39.94
CA ALA A 422 -33.57 -64.41 -39.74
C ALA A 422 -34.15 -64.96 -41.06
N LYS A 423 -34.02 -64.21 -42.17
CA LYS A 423 -34.37 -64.69 -43.52
C LYS A 423 -33.54 -65.91 -43.91
N GLU A 424 -32.24 -65.88 -43.68
CA GLU A 424 -31.33 -67.01 -43.89
C GLU A 424 -31.72 -68.25 -43.07
N GLN A 425 -32.23 -68.08 -41.84
CA GLN A 425 -32.78 -69.19 -41.05
C GLN A 425 -34.09 -69.74 -41.64
N HIS A 426 -34.93 -68.88 -42.23
CA HIS A 426 -36.13 -69.29 -42.97
C HIS A 426 -35.77 -70.06 -44.24
N ASP A 427 -34.83 -69.56 -45.04
CA ASP A 427 -34.36 -70.18 -46.29
C ASP A 427 -33.70 -71.56 -46.04
N ARG A 428 -33.06 -71.74 -44.86
CA ARG A 428 -32.51 -73.03 -44.41
C ARG A 428 -33.58 -74.00 -43.87
N SER A 429 -34.80 -73.54 -43.55
CA SER A 429 -35.89 -74.36 -43.01
C SER A 429 -36.54 -75.28 -44.06
N LEU A 430 -37.39 -76.21 -43.64
CA LEU A 430 -38.15 -77.07 -44.58
C LEU A 430 -39.10 -76.26 -45.47
N LEU A 431 -39.75 -75.21 -44.95
CA LEU A 431 -40.65 -74.35 -45.71
C LEU A 431 -39.89 -73.56 -46.79
N GLY A 432 -38.80 -72.88 -46.41
CA GLY A 432 -37.99 -72.12 -47.37
C GLY A 432 -37.42 -72.97 -48.51
N ARG A 433 -37.03 -74.23 -48.24
CA ARG A 433 -36.59 -75.18 -49.28
C ARG A 433 -37.72 -75.62 -50.22
N LEU A 434 -38.95 -75.73 -49.73
CA LEU A 434 -40.13 -76.05 -50.55
C LEU A 434 -40.53 -74.88 -51.44
N GLU A 435 -40.45 -73.64 -50.93
CA GLU A 435 -40.67 -72.42 -51.71
C GLU A 435 -39.58 -72.22 -52.77
N ALA A 436 -38.31 -72.46 -52.45
CA ALA A 436 -37.20 -72.34 -53.38
C ALA A 436 -37.30 -73.33 -54.55
N ARG A 437 -37.65 -74.60 -54.28
CA ARG A 437 -37.96 -75.61 -55.31
C ARG A 437 -39.06 -75.19 -56.29
N ARG A 438 -39.91 -74.23 -55.93
CA ARG A 438 -41.00 -73.72 -56.76
C ARG A 438 -40.52 -72.66 -57.77
N ASN A 439 -39.33 -72.10 -57.63
CA ASN A 439 -38.75 -71.12 -58.57
C ASN A 439 -37.20 -71.11 -58.52
N PRO A 440 -36.50 -72.05 -59.20
CA PRO A 440 -35.08 -72.33 -58.96
C PRO A 440 -34.11 -71.20 -59.39
N MET A 441 -34.45 -70.41 -60.41
CA MET A 441 -33.63 -69.24 -60.80
C MET A 441 -33.53 -68.18 -59.69
N ASP A 442 -34.58 -68.09 -58.88
CA ASP A 442 -34.69 -67.17 -57.77
C ASP A 442 -33.78 -67.63 -56.59
N GLU A 443 -33.59 -68.94 -56.39
CA GLU A 443 -32.74 -69.48 -55.33
C GLU A 443 -31.25 -69.09 -55.48
N LEU A 444 -30.72 -69.12 -56.71
CA LEU A 444 -29.34 -68.70 -57.00
C LEU A 444 -29.17 -67.18 -56.85
N TYR A 445 -30.07 -66.39 -57.44
CA TYR A 445 -30.03 -64.92 -57.34
C TYR A 445 -30.20 -64.45 -55.89
N ARG A 446 -31.09 -65.07 -55.11
CA ARG A 446 -31.25 -64.81 -53.68
C ARG A 446 -29.98 -65.09 -52.89
N ARG A 447 -29.33 -66.24 -53.07
CA ARG A 447 -28.11 -66.61 -52.32
C ARG A 447 -26.95 -65.66 -52.60
N ALA A 448 -26.65 -65.41 -53.88
CA ALA A 448 -25.57 -64.49 -54.26
C ALA A 448 -25.80 -63.07 -53.71
N LYS A 449 -27.04 -62.57 -53.82
CA LYS A 449 -27.43 -61.25 -53.31
C LYS A 449 -27.42 -61.17 -51.78
N LEU A 450 -27.83 -62.22 -51.07
CA LEU A 450 -27.84 -62.25 -49.59
C LEU A 450 -26.44 -62.19 -48.98
N GLU A 451 -25.46 -62.92 -49.52
CA GLU A 451 -24.09 -62.82 -49.01
C GLU A 451 -23.44 -61.48 -49.40
N LEU A 452 -23.69 -60.95 -50.60
CA LEU A 452 -23.21 -59.63 -50.99
C LEU A 452 -23.80 -58.50 -50.11
N GLU A 453 -25.11 -58.55 -49.82
CA GLU A 453 -25.77 -57.59 -48.92
C GLU A 453 -25.28 -57.71 -47.47
N LYS A 454 -25.04 -58.93 -46.97
CA LYS A 454 -24.36 -59.16 -45.67
C LYS A 454 -22.97 -58.52 -45.67
N GLU A 455 -22.15 -58.79 -46.66
CA GLU A 455 -20.75 -58.37 -46.72
C GLU A 455 -20.61 -56.85 -46.85
N ILE A 456 -21.48 -56.21 -47.64
CA ILE A 456 -21.61 -54.75 -47.69
C ILE A 456 -22.02 -54.19 -46.31
N LEU A 457 -22.94 -54.84 -45.59
CA LEU A 457 -23.38 -54.40 -44.25
C LEU A 457 -22.34 -54.63 -43.15
N THR A 458 -21.54 -55.70 -43.19
CA THR A 458 -20.41 -55.91 -42.27
C THR A 458 -19.30 -54.91 -42.55
N GLN A 459 -18.90 -54.72 -43.82
CA GLN A 459 -17.94 -53.68 -44.19
C GLN A 459 -18.43 -52.26 -43.81
N LEU A 460 -19.72 -51.95 -43.94
CA LEU A 460 -20.29 -50.68 -43.47
C LEU A 460 -20.22 -50.55 -41.96
N LYS A 461 -20.58 -51.60 -41.22
CA LYS A 461 -20.49 -51.61 -39.75
C LYS A 461 -19.04 -51.38 -39.30
N GLU A 462 -18.10 -52.11 -39.87
CA GLU A 462 -16.67 -52.02 -39.58
C GLU A 462 -16.08 -50.66 -39.95
N LYS A 463 -16.46 -50.08 -41.10
CA LYS A 463 -16.09 -48.71 -41.47
C LYS A 463 -16.61 -47.68 -40.45
N TYR A 464 -17.83 -47.83 -39.94
CA TYR A 464 -18.39 -46.93 -38.91
C TYR A 464 -17.76 -47.13 -37.52
N GLU A 465 -17.42 -48.36 -37.13
CA GLU A 465 -16.70 -48.66 -35.89
C GLU A 465 -15.23 -48.17 -35.98
N ALA A 466 -14.55 -48.38 -37.10
CA ALA A 466 -13.21 -47.87 -37.38
C ALA A 466 -13.17 -46.33 -37.34
N HIS A 467 -14.10 -45.65 -38.01
CA HIS A 467 -14.23 -44.18 -37.99
C HIS A 467 -14.38 -43.66 -36.56
N ARG A 468 -15.21 -44.30 -35.72
CA ARG A 468 -15.32 -43.97 -34.30
C ARG A 468 -13.99 -44.15 -33.57
N THR A 469 -13.25 -45.24 -33.79
CA THR A 469 -11.94 -45.40 -33.14
C THR A 469 -10.91 -44.37 -33.61
N LEU A 470 -10.98 -43.91 -34.86
CA LEU A 470 -10.15 -42.84 -35.40
C LEU A 470 -10.48 -41.49 -34.76
N GLU A 471 -11.76 -41.12 -34.64
CA GLU A 471 -12.19 -39.93 -33.87
C GLU A 471 -11.71 -40.00 -32.41
N GLU A 472 -11.91 -41.15 -31.75
CA GLU A 472 -11.47 -41.32 -30.36
C GLU A 472 -9.94 -41.30 -30.21
N ARG A 473 -9.17 -41.70 -31.23
CA ARG A 473 -7.70 -41.57 -31.28
C ARG A 473 -7.29 -40.12 -31.53
N ALA A 474 -7.93 -39.42 -32.46
CA ALA A 474 -7.66 -38.00 -32.75
C ALA A 474 -7.96 -37.10 -31.54
N VAL A 475 -9.08 -37.30 -30.84
CA VAL A 475 -9.40 -36.59 -29.60
C VAL A 475 -8.41 -36.92 -28.47
N ARG A 476 -7.86 -38.15 -28.43
CA ARG A 476 -6.78 -38.52 -27.51
C ARG A 476 -5.44 -37.87 -27.87
N LYS A 477 -5.10 -37.76 -29.16
CA LYS A 477 -3.91 -37.05 -29.68
C LYS A 477 -3.98 -35.57 -29.35
N LEU A 478 -5.06 -34.88 -29.75
CA LEU A 478 -5.29 -33.46 -29.47
C LEU A 478 -5.22 -33.14 -27.97
N LYS A 479 -5.78 -33.99 -27.10
CA LYS A 479 -5.65 -33.83 -25.64
C LYS A 479 -4.21 -33.90 -25.14
N ARG A 480 -3.40 -34.82 -25.68
CA ARG A 480 -1.97 -34.93 -25.34
C ARG A 480 -1.21 -33.70 -25.82
N GLU A 481 -1.46 -33.24 -27.04
CA GLU A 481 -0.82 -32.06 -27.64
C GLU A 481 -1.16 -30.79 -26.86
N CYS A 482 -2.44 -30.55 -26.55
CA CYS A 482 -2.84 -29.44 -25.69
C CYS A 482 -2.19 -29.52 -24.29
N SER A 483 -2.21 -30.70 -23.64
CA SER A 483 -1.56 -30.87 -22.34
C SER A 483 -0.06 -30.62 -22.41
N HIS A 484 0.61 -31.05 -23.47
CA HIS A 484 2.04 -30.84 -23.68
C HIS A 484 2.34 -29.34 -23.86
N VAL A 485 1.60 -28.63 -24.72
CA VAL A 485 1.74 -27.17 -24.89
C VAL A 485 1.54 -26.43 -23.57
N TRP A 486 0.59 -26.85 -22.73
CA TRP A 486 0.41 -26.25 -21.39
C TRP A 486 1.60 -26.56 -20.45
N THR A 487 2.14 -27.78 -20.43
CA THR A 487 3.33 -28.09 -19.62
C THR A 487 4.56 -27.31 -20.09
N THR A 488 4.81 -27.24 -21.41
CA THR A 488 5.95 -26.49 -21.96
C THR A 488 5.81 -24.99 -21.68
N ALA A 489 4.58 -24.45 -21.70
CA ALA A 489 4.33 -23.07 -21.31
C ALA A 489 4.60 -22.82 -19.81
N ASP A 490 4.11 -23.67 -18.91
CA ASP A 490 4.39 -23.57 -17.47
C ASP A 490 5.89 -23.75 -17.14
N GLU A 491 6.60 -24.59 -17.88
CA GLU A 491 8.06 -24.75 -17.78
C GLU A 491 8.81 -23.51 -18.27
N ILE A 492 8.48 -22.95 -19.44
CA ILE A 492 9.07 -21.70 -19.95
C ILE A 492 8.83 -20.55 -18.97
N ILE A 493 7.60 -20.43 -18.44
CA ILE A 493 7.24 -19.42 -17.44
C ILE A 493 8.03 -19.63 -16.14
N SER A 494 8.13 -20.86 -15.64
CA SER A 494 8.88 -21.19 -14.43
C SER A 494 10.38 -20.93 -14.59
N ASN A 495 10.95 -21.25 -15.76
CA ASN A 495 12.34 -21.00 -16.09
C ASN A 495 12.63 -19.49 -16.23
N GLN A 496 11.75 -18.71 -16.87
CA GLN A 496 11.86 -17.25 -16.87
C GLN A 496 11.83 -16.69 -15.44
N TYR A 497 10.92 -17.14 -14.57
CA TYR A 497 10.90 -16.71 -13.17
C TYR A 497 12.16 -17.11 -12.41
N ALA A 498 12.68 -18.32 -12.61
CA ALA A 498 13.89 -18.81 -11.96
C ALA A 498 15.14 -18.01 -12.39
N VAL A 499 15.30 -17.75 -13.70
CA VAL A 499 16.39 -16.95 -14.26
C VAL A 499 16.32 -15.49 -13.77
N ARG A 500 15.14 -14.85 -13.81
CA ARG A 500 14.92 -13.50 -13.26
C ARG A 500 15.26 -13.41 -11.77
N ARG A 501 14.99 -14.47 -11.00
CA ARG A 501 15.28 -14.55 -9.56
C ARG A 501 16.77 -14.74 -9.26
N LYS A 502 17.55 -15.32 -10.18
CA LYS A 502 19.01 -15.43 -10.09
C LYS A 502 19.72 -14.14 -10.54
N LEU A 503 19.27 -13.50 -11.63
CA LEU A 503 19.94 -12.35 -12.22
C LEU A 503 19.83 -11.04 -11.41
N TYR A 504 18.67 -10.74 -10.83
CA TYR A 504 18.37 -9.40 -10.28
C TYR A 504 18.09 -9.39 -8.76
N GLY A 505 18.57 -10.41 -8.04
CA GLY A 505 18.38 -10.56 -6.60
C GLY A 505 16.92 -10.38 -6.15
N VAL A 506 16.72 -9.78 -4.97
CA VAL A 506 15.38 -9.41 -4.46
C VAL A 506 15.10 -7.90 -4.65
N THR A 507 16.13 -7.07 -4.72
CA THR A 507 16.04 -5.60 -4.76
C THR A 507 15.98 -5.04 -6.18
N GLU A 508 16.87 -5.47 -7.08
CA GLU A 508 16.87 -5.00 -8.48
C GLU A 508 15.67 -5.51 -9.27
N ASN A 509 15.12 -6.68 -8.93
CA ASN A 509 13.87 -7.18 -9.52
C ASN A 509 12.72 -6.15 -9.45
N VAL A 510 12.69 -5.25 -8.46
CA VAL A 510 11.69 -4.17 -8.37
C VAL A 510 11.94 -3.06 -9.41
N TYR A 511 13.21 -2.72 -9.68
CA TYR A 511 13.58 -1.71 -10.68
C TYR A 511 13.51 -2.26 -12.11
N ALA A 512 13.94 -3.50 -12.33
CA ALA A 512 13.81 -4.20 -13.61
C ALA A 512 12.33 -4.33 -14.01
N THR A 513 11.47 -4.77 -13.09
CA THR A 513 10.02 -4.85 -13.38
C THR A 513 9.37 -3.47 -13.56
N HIS A 514 9.87 -2.39 -12.96
CA HIS A 514 9.40 -1.03 -13.27
C HIS A 514 9.75 -0.62 -14.70
N ARG A 515 11.01 -0.81 -15.12
CA ARG A 515 11.49 -0.47 -16.47
C ARG A 515 10.79 -1.30 -17.55
N GLU A 516 10.62 -2.61 -17.33
CA GLU A 516 9.82 -3.48 -18.21
C GLU A 516 8.35 -3.07 -18.26
N LEU A 517 7.76 -2.64 -17.14
CA LEU A 517 6.36 -2.21 -17.07
C LEU A 517 6.16 -0.86 -17.78
N GLU A 518 7.16 0.02 -17.79
CA GLU A 518 7.17 1.22 -18.64
C GLU A 518 7.35 0.90 -20.12
N GLN A 519 8.26 -0.02 -20.48
CA GLN A 519 8.39 -0.50 -21.85
C GLN A 519 7.09 -1.15 -22.35
N ARG A 520 6.45 -2.00 -21.54
CA ARG A 520 5.15 -2.61 -21.85
C ARG A 520 4.01 -1.58 -21.93
N LYS A 521 4.03 -0.51 -21.12
CA LYS A 521 3.09 0.62 -21.28
C LYS A 521 3.31 1.36 -22.60
N LYS A 522 4.56 1.62 -22.99
CA LYS A 522 4.90 2.27 -24.27
C LYS A 522 4.48 1.41 -25.46
N LEU A 523 4.76 0.11 -25.42
CA LEU A 523 4.33 -0.86 -26.44
C LEU A 523 2.79 -0.98 -26.49
N HIS A 524 2.11 -1.05 -25.35
CA HIS A 524 0.64 -1.05 -25.33
C HIS A 524 0.07 0.25 -25.89
N PHE A 525 0.73 1.40 -25.67
CA PHE A 525 0.30 2.68 -26.22
C PHE A 525 0.53 2.78 -27.74
N SER A 526 1.61 2.21 -28.29
CA SER A 526 1.77 2.13 -29.75
C SER A 526 0.75 1.18 -30.37
N LEU A 527 0.65 -0.05 -29.85
CA LEU A 527 -0.33 -1.04 -30.32
C LEU A 527 -1.78 -0.55 -30.20
N GLU A 528 -2.10 0.24 -29.17
CA GLU A 528 -3.43 0.85 -29.00
C GLU A 528 -3.65 2.06 -29.93
N LYS A 529 -2.60 2.78 -30.34
CA LYS A 529 -2.64 3.78 -31.41
C LYS A 529 -2.86 3.09 -32.77
N GLU A 530 -1.99 2.15 -33.14
CA GLU A 530 -2.06 1.34 -34.37
C GLU A 530 -3.44 0.65 -34.52
N LEU A 531 -3.95 0.04 -33.45
CA LEU A 531 -5.26 -0.62 -33.43
C LEU A 531 -6.45 0.36 -33.40
N ASN A 532 -6.24 1.63 -33.06
CA ASN A 532 -7.25 2.68 -33.25
C ASN A 532 -7.19 3.30 -34.65
N GLU A 533 -6.01 3.40 -35.24
CA GLU A 533 -5.78 3.80 -36.64
C GLU A 533 -6.41 2.77 -37.60
N LEU A 534 -6.15 1.48 -37.39
CA LEU A 534 -6.82 0.38 -38.11
C LEU A 534 -8.35 0.43 -37.94
N LYS A 535 -8.87 0.85 -36.78
CA LYS A 535 -10.32 1.05 -36.57
C LYS A 535 -10.86 2.26 -37.30
N THR A 536 -10.08 3.32 -37.57
CA THR A 536 -10.50 4.40 -38.48
C THR A 536 -10.53 3.87 -39.90
N HIS A 537 -9.43 3.33 -40.43
CA HIS A 537 -9.38 2.71 -41.77
C HIS A 537 -10.55 1.72 -42.03
N VAL A 538 -10.84 0.80 -41.10
CA VAL A 538 -12.00 -0.13 -41.21
C VAL A 538 -13.38 0.54 -41.08
N ARG A 539 -13.50 1.71 -40.46
CA ARG A 539 -14.75 2.51 -40.44
C ARG A 539 -14.91 3.36 -41.69
N ASP A 540 -13.83 3.95 -42.17
CA ASP A 540 -13.85 4.86 -43.31
C ASP A 540 -13.98 4.07 -44.63
N PHE A 541 -13.32 2.91 -44.76
CA PHE A 541 -13.64 1.88 -45.77
C PHE A 541 -15.11 1.43 -45.72
N LYS A 542 -15.68 1.22 -44.53
CA LYS A 542 -17.10 0.86 -44.41
C LYS A 542 -18.04 1.99 -44.83
N ARG A 543 -17.65 3.25 -44.64
CA ARG A 543 -18.41 4.40 -45.14
C ARG A 543 -18.31 4.47 -46.67
N ALA A 544 -17.11 4.39 -47.23
CA ALA A 544 -16.88 4.40 -48.67
C ALA A 544 -17.63 3.24 -49.38
N MET A 545 -17.57 2.02 -48.83
CA MET A 545 -18.35 0.87 -49.32
C MET A 545 -19.87 1.11 -49.25
N GLN A 546 -20.37 1.81 -48.22
CA GLN A 546 -21.80 2.13 -48.12
C GLN A 546 -22.19 3.21 -49.14
N GLU A 547 -21.41 4.28 -49.27
CA GLU A 547 -21.62 5.38 -50.21
C GLU A 547 -21.55 4.89 -51.68
N ALA A 548 -20.59 4.02 -51.98
CA ALA A 548 -20.43 3.39 -53.28
C ALA A 548 -21.58 2.42 -53.61
N VAL A 549 -22.04 1.59 -52.66
CA VAL A 549 -23.23 0.72 -52.84
C VAL A 549 -24.55 1.53 -52.91
N THR A 550 -24.62 2.73 -52.34
CA THR A 550 -25.78 3.63 -52.55
C THR A 550 -25.75 4.37 -53.89
N SER A 551 -24.58 4.52 -54.53
CA SER A 551 -24.45 5.19 -55.84
C SER A 551 -24.38 4.23 -57.03
N ARG A 552 -23.92 2.98 -56.84
CA ARG A 552 -23.83 1.93 -57.87
C ARG A 552 -24.52 0.64 -57.41
N ARG A 553 -25.28 0.02 -58.31
CA ARG A 553 -26.22 -1.08 -57.98
C ARG A 553 -25.55 -2.36 -57.47
N MET A 554 -24.32 -2.62 -57.91
CA MET A 554 -23.38 -3.60 -57.37
C MET A 554 -21.96 -3.06 -57.59
N LEU A 555 -21.00 -3.47 -56.75
CA LEU A 555 -19.56 -3.23 -56.95
C LEU A 555 -18.92 -4.50 -57.51
N GLU A 556 -17.98 -4.35 -58.44
CA GLU A 556 -17.15 -5.45 -58.92
C GLU A 556 -15.98 -5.76 -57.97
N GLY A 557 -15.42 -6.96 -58.09
CA GLY A 557 -14.36 -7.44 -57.18
C GLY A 557 -13.13 -6.53 -57.16
N CYS A 558 -12.75 -5.97 -58.31
CA CYS A 558 -11.62 -5.07 -58.44
C CYS A 558 -11.85 -3.75 -57.69
N GLU A 559 -13.02 -3.11 -57.86
CA GLU A 559 -13.38 -1.86 -57.17
C GLU A 559 -13.31 -2.01 -55.63
N VAL A 560 -13.62 -3.20 -55.11
CA VAL A 560 -13.52 -3.49 -53.66
C VAL A 560 -12.06 -3.61 -53.21
N PHE A 561 -11.15 -4.10 -54.04
CA PHE A 561 -9.71 -4.11 -53.74
C PHE A 561 -9.09 -2.71 -53.85
N ASP A 562 -9.51 -1.90 -54.83
CA ASP A 562 -9.08 -0.50 -54.94
C ASP A 562 -9.52 0.31 -53.70
N LEU A 563 -10.78 0.17 -53.28
CA LEU A 563 -11.28 0.77 -52.02
C LEU A 563 -10.54 0.26 -50.77
N LEU A 564 -10.07 -1.00 -50.73
CA LEU A 564 -9.24 -1.50 -49.62
C LEU A 564 -7.83 -0.91 -49.66
N LYS A 565 -7.28 -0.63 -50.85
CA LYS A 565 -5.95 -0.07 -51.10
C LYS A 565 -5.91 1.43 -50.79
N GLU A 566 -6.87 2.20 -51.28
CA GLU A 566 -7.06 3.62 -50.93
C GLU A 566 -7.16 3.85 -49.41
N GLN A 567 -7.82 2.93 -48.70
CA GLN A 567 -8.04 3.04 -47.26
C GLN A 567 -6.94 2.39 -46.42
N GLY A 568 -5.84 1.91 -47.04
CA GLY A 568 -4.67 1.35 -46.34
C GLY A 568 -4.93 0.01 -45.63
N LEU A 569 -5.94 -0.75 -46.05
CA LEU A 569 -6.32 -2.04 -45.49
C LEU A 569 -5.76 -3.24 -46.27
N PHE A 570 -5.22 -2.99 -47.47
CA PHE A 570 -4.53 -3.96 -48.30
C PHE A 570 -3.10 -3.48 -48.57
N LEU A 571 -2.13 -4.37 -48.41
CA LEU A 571 -0.71 -4.14 -48.74
C LEU A 571 -0.38 -5.06 -49.92
N ASP A 572 0.11 -4.49 -51.03
CA ASP A 572 0.53 -5.28 -52.18
C ASP A 572 1.72 -6.20 -51.79
N PRO A 573 1.76 -7.45 -52.26
CA PRO A 573 2.75 -8.44 -51.79
C PRO A 573 4.19 -8.23 -52.27
N GLU A 574 4.47 -7.20 -53.08
CA GLU A 574 5.75 -7.04 -53.78
C GLU A 574 6.82 -6.23 -53.02
N SER A 575 6.47 -5.55 -51.92
CA SER A 575 7.41 -4.69 -51.16
C SER A 575 8.25 -5.41 -50.10
N ASN A 576 8.53 -6.71 -50.26
CA ASN A 576 9.36 -7.52 -49.36
C ASN A 576 10.75 -7.82 -49.96
N GLN A 577 11.43 -6.79 -50.49
CA GLN A 577 12.85 -6.84 -50.83
C GLN A 577 13.55 -5.57 -50.32
N ARG A 578 14.56 -5.75 -49.45
CA ARG A 578 15.28 -4.72 -48.68
C ARG A 578 14.37 -4.11 -47.59
N ASP A 579 14.73 -4.10 -46.31
CA ASP A 579 16.06 -4.25 -45.67
C ASP A 579 16.19 -5.49 -44.74
#